data_AF-A0A140L9X2-F1
#
_entry.id   AF-A0A140L9X2-F1
#
_cell.length_a   1.000
_cell.length_b   1.000
_cell.length_c   1.000
_cell.angle_alpha   90.00
_cell.angle_beta   90.00
_cell.angle_gamma   90.00
#
_symmetry.space_group_name_H-M   'P 1'
#
loop_
_entity.id
_entity.type
_entity.pdbx_description
1 polymer ?
#
loop_
_entity_poly.entity_id
_entity_poly.type
_entity_poly.pdbx_seq_one_letter_code
_entity_poly.pdbx_strand_id
1 'polypeptide(L)' 'MTAQTPYKTLPIPKDLYIPITYAIYEAIWNAIDKDDPKAKDMVEWYVETIGFSAYSLVEKLKEKGIEVKLPS' A
#
# COMPACT_ATOMS: atom_id res chain seq x y z
N MET A 1 7.89 -23.32 -10.64
CA MET A 1 6.66 -22.56 -10.95
C MET A 1 6.36 -21.71 -9.72
N THR A 2 6.67 -20.41 -9.75
CA THR A 2 6.34 -19.51 -8.64
C THR A 2 4.86 -19.18 -8.73
N ALA A 3 4.09 -19.61 -7.72
CA ALA A 3 2.68 -19.28 -7.62
C ALA A 3 2.57 -17.77 -7.41
N GLN A 4 2.06 -17.04 -8.41
CA GLN A 4 1.63 -15.66 -8.21
C GLN A 4 0.46 -15.71 -7.24
N THR A 5 0.67 -15.16 -6.04
CA THR A 5 -0.37 -15.01 -5.03
C THR A 5 -1.55 -14.26 -5.67
N PRO A 6 -2.79 -14.78 -5.63
CA PRO A 6 -3.91 -14.11 -6.27
C PRO A 6 -4.14 -12.77 -5.58
N TYR A 7 -3.91 -11.67 -6.30
CA TYR A 7 -4.23 -10.32 -5.83
C TYR A 7 -5.69 -10.32 -5.35
N LYS A 8 -5.92 -9.97 -4.08
CA LYS A 8 -7.27 -9.79 -3.54
C LYS A 8 -7.87 -8.58 -4.24
N THR A 9 -8.61 -8.81 -5.31
CA THR A 9 -9.35 -7.73 -5.98
C THR A 9 -10.34 -7.19 -4.94
N LEU A 10 -10.11 -5.95 -4.50
CA LEU A 10 -11.06 -5.27 -3.63
C LEU A 10 -12.43 -5.31 -4.32
N PRO A 11 -13.53 -5.60 -3.60
CA PRO A 11 -14.89 -5.66 -4.17
C PRO A 11 -15.42 -4.25 -4.47
N ILE A 12 -14.66 -3.50 -5.27
CA ILE A 12 -14.94 -2.12 -5.66
C ILE A 12 -15.48 -2.14 -7.10
N PRO A 13 -16.58 -1.43 -7.38
CA PRO A 13 -17.04 -1.22 -8.76
C PRO A 13 -15.89 -0.71 -9.65
N LYS A 14 -15.78 -1.23 -10.89
CA LYS A 14 -14.63 -0.94 -11.77
C LYS A 14 -14.46 0.56 -12.05
N ASP A 15 -15.56 1.29 -12.14
CA ASP A 15 -15.63 2.75 -12.30
C ASP A 15 -15.11 3.51 -11.07
N LEU A 16 -15.24 2.92 -9.88
CA LEU A 16 -14.75 3.51 -8.63
C LEU A 16 -13.37 2.99 -8.20
N TYR A 17 -12.81 2.02 -8.91
CA TYR A 17 -11.54 1.39 -8.53
C TYR A 17 -10.40 2.42 -8.44
N ILE A 18 -10.18 3.21 -9.50
CA ILE A 18 -9.13 4.24 -9.55
C ILE A 18 -9.29 5.32 -8.48
N PRO A 19 -10.46 5.98 -8.33
CA PRO A 19 -10.59 7.03 -7.32
C PRO A 19 -10.45 6.50 -5.89
N ILE A 20 -10.92 5.27 -5.61
CA ILE A 20 -10.79 4.68 -4.28
C ILE A 20 -9.35 4.26 -3.98
N THR A 21 -8.65 3.61 -4.92
CA THR A 21 -7.24 3.24 -4.70
C THR A 21 -6.37 4.48 -4.52
N TYR A 22 -6.65 5.57 -5.25
CA TYR A 22 -5.96 6.85 -5.08
C TYR A 22 -6.22 7.47 -3.70
N ALA A 23 -7.48 7.52 -3.25
CA ALA A 23 -7.81 8.04 -1.92
C ALA A 23 -7.15 7.23 -0.79
N ILE A 24 -7.08 5.90 -0.93
CA ILE A 24 -6.34 5.04 0.00
C ILE A 24 -4.86 5.40 -0.01
N TYR A 25 -4.24 5.53 -1.20
CA TYR A 25 -2.84 5.89 -1.33
C TYR A 25 -2.51 7.21 -0.63
N GLU A 26 -3.31 8.26 -0.86
CA GLU A 26 -3.12 9.57 -0.22
C GLU A 26 -3.27 9.51 1.30
N ALA A 27 -4.24 8.72 1.79
CA ALA A 27 -4.43 8.55 3.23
C ALA A 27 -3.20 7.92 3.89
N ILE A 28 -2.63 6.89 3.26
CA ILE A 28 -1.41 6.22 3.75
C ILE A 28 -0.21 7.17 3.69
N TRP A 29 -0.06 7.91 2.59
CA TRP A 29 1.00 8.92 2.45
C TRP A 29 0.96 9.94 3.59
N ASN A 30 -0.22 10.48 3.88
CA ASN A 30 -0.43 11.43 4.97
C ASN A 30 -0.18 10.81 6.34
N ALA A 31 -0.51 9.53 6.54
CA ALA A 31 -0.21 8.81 7.77
C ALA A 31 1.31 8.68 7.99
N ILE A 32 2.07 8.41 6.92
CA ILE A 32 3.53 8.40 6.95
C ILE A 32 4.06 9.79 7.32
N ASP A 33 3.58 10.86 6.68
CA ASP A 33 4.01 12.23 6.96
C ASP A 33 3.75 12.66 8.41
N LYS A 34 2.69 12.15 9.02
CA LYS A 34 2.31 12.42 10.42
C LYS A 34 2.97 11.49 11.44
N ASP A 35 3.87 10.62 11.01
CA ASP A 35 4.52 9.61 11.85
C ASP A 35 3.49 8.72 12.60
N ASP A 36 2.38 8.39 11.92
CA ASP A 36 1.37 7.49 12.48
C ASP A 36 2.00 6.11 12.70
N PRO A 37 1.92 5.53 13.91
CA PRO A 37 2.52 4.22 14.21
C PRO A 37 1.95 3.08 13.35
N LYS A 38 0.77 3.25 12.77
CA LYS A 38 0.13 2.27 11.87
C LYS A 38 0.49 2.46 10.40
N ALA A 39 1.24 3.49 10.05
CA ALA A 39 1.59 3.78 8.65
C ALA A 39 2.29 2.60 7.97
N LYS A 40 3.15 1.89 8.71
CA LYS A 40 3.81 0.66 8.23
C LYS A 40 2.80 -0.42 7.86
N ASP A 41 1.92 -0.78 8.79
CA ASP A 41 0.91 -1.83 8.60
C ASP A 41 -0.02 -1.50 7.42
N MET A 42 -0.33 -0.22 7.24
CA MET A 42 -1.14 0.24 6.11
C MET A 42 -0.42 0.07 4.76
N VAL A 43 0.89 0.34 4.69
CA VAL A 43 1.69 0.11 3.47
C VAL A 43 1.79 -1.38 3.15
N GLU A 44 2.04 -2.23 4.16
CA GLU A 44 2.09 -3.68 3.97
C GLU A 44 0.75 -4.20 3.45
N TRP A 45 -0.37 -3.77 4.06
CA TRP A 45 -1.72 -4.12 3.58
C TRP A 45 -1.99 -3.63 2.15
N TYR A 46 -1.57 -2.41 1.81
CA TYR A 46 -1.77 -1.85 0.46
C TYR A 46 -1.03 -2.66 -0.60
N VAL A 47 0.22 -3.05 -0.32
CA VAL A 47 1.03 -3.90 -1.21
C VAL A 47 0.36 -5.26 -1.41
N GLU A 48 -0.06 -5.92 -0.33
CA GLU A 48 -0.66 -7.25 -0.38
C GLU A 48 -2.05 -7.25 -1.04
N THR A 49 -2.84 -6.21 -0.81
CA THR A 49 -4.26 -6.19 -1.20
C THR A 49 -4.47 -5.53 -2.55
N ILE A 50 -3.82 -4.39 -2.81
CA ILE A 50 -4.08 -3.59 -4.02
C ILE A 50 -3.06 -3.91 -5.12
N GLY A 51 -1.82 -4.27 -4.77
CA GLY A 51 -0.81 -4.72 -5.73
C GLY A 51 -0.37 -3.67 -6.76
N PHE A 52 -0.80 -2.41 -6.63
CA PHE A 52 -0.27 -1.30 -7.42
C PHE A 52 1.10 -0.89 -6.90
N SER A 53 1.93 -0.23 -7.72
CA SER A 53 3.30 0.15 -7.37
C SER A 53 3.36 1.06 -6.13
N ALA A 54 3.36 0.46 -4.94
CA ALA A 54 3.49 1.14 -3.66
C ALA A 54 4.94 1.56 -3.38
N TYR A 55 5.81 1.48 -4.39
CA TYR A 55 7.24 1.75 -4.29
C TYR A 55 7.51 3.09 -3.61
N SER A 56 6.77 4.14 -4.00
CA SER A 56 6.89 5.46 -3.39
C SER A 56 6.45 5.50 -1.92
N LEU A 57 5.45 4.70 -1.50
CA LEU A 57 5.08 4.60 -0.07
C LEU A 57 6.16 3.87 0.73
N VAL A 58 6.75 2.83 0.15
CA VAL A 58 7.85 2.07 0.76
C VAL A 58 9.11 2.92 0.90
N GLU A 59 9.49 3.66 -0.15
CA GLU A 59 10.61 4.59 -0.12
C GLU A 59 10.40 5.66 0.95
N LYS A 60 9.20 6.22 1.03
CA LYS A 60 8.87 7.24 2.04
C LYS A 60 9.00 6.71 3.47
N LEU A 61 8.61 5.46 3.74
CA LEU A 61 8.85 4.82 5.04
C LEU A 61 10.35 4.62 5.30
N LYS A 62 11.13 4.23 4.29
CA LYS A 62 12.59 4.07 4.41
C LYS A 62 13.31 5.38 4.71
N GLU A 63 12.88 6.49 4.11
CA GLU A 63 13.40 7.84 4.41
C GLU A 63 13.20 8.23 5.88
N LYS A 64 12.16 7.69 6.52
CA LYS A 64 11.88 7.84 7.96
C LYS A 64 12.55 6.76 8.83
N GLY A 65 13.39 5.90 8.24
CA GLY A 65 14.08 4.83 8.95
C GLY A 65 13.20 3.62 9.29
N ILE A 66 12.03 3.48 8.66
CA ILE A 66 11.10 2.37 8.89
C ILE A 66 11.23 1.36 7.76
N GLU A 67 11.69 0.15 8.08
CA GLU A 67 11.77 -0.94 7.12
C GLU A 67 10.42 -1.66 6.94
N VAL A 68 10.02 -1.83 5.69
CA VAL A 68 8.82 -2.56 5.25
C VAL A 68 9.22 -3.95 4.78
N LYS A 69 8.51 -4.99 5.24
CA LYS A 69 8.69 -6.34 4.73
C LYS A 69 7.75 -6.54 3.55
N LEU A 70 8.29 -6.48 2.33
CA LEU A 70 7.51 -6.77 1.14
C LEU A 70 7.37 -8.28 0.94
N PRO A 71 6.19 -8.79 0.55
CA PRO A 71 6.05 -10.18 0.12
C PRO A 71 6.96 -10.42 -1.09
N SER A 72 7.71 -11.54 -1.03
CA SER A 72 8.71 -11.96 -2.03
C SER A 72 8.09 -12.49 -3.31
#